data_AF-A0A2H0SUP1-F1
#
_entry.id   AF-A0A2H0SUP1-F1
#
_cell.length_a   1.000
_cell.length_b   1.000
_cell.length_c   1.000
_cell.angle_alpha   90.00
_cell.angle_beta   90.00
_cell.angle_gamma   90.00
#
_symmetry.space_group_name_H-M   'P 1'
#
loop_
_entity.id
_entity.type
_entity.pdbx_description
1 polymer ?
#
loop_
_entity_poly.entity_id
_entity_poly.type
_entity_poly.pdbx_seq_one_letter_code
_entity_poly.pdbx_strand_id
1 'polypeptide(L)'
;LVRKDAIHLSTAHKAKGREWDHVYLVNVKDGLWGNKTQRQLITLPESILRYTDIDSKEKNEDDRRLFYVGLTRARKTCTLMYPETTLRSGRVRQEVRSMFLSEIDKFLDMNTPASLDAVFSNPEEHVIKLLTPSPIKVLKSDERVFFEQLVKDFSLSVTALNKYLADPESFVSDVLLKVPKAKAAPMVFGSAIHGALEHVFRS
;
A
#
# COMPACT_ATOMS: atom_id res chain seq x y z
N LEU A 1 6.72 8.78 12.34
CA LEU A 1 8.17 8.54 12.28
C LEU A 1 8.52 8.00 10.89
N VAL A 2 9.17 8.81 10.07
CA VAL A 2 9.72 8.40 8.76
C VAL A 2 11.03 7.67 9.06
N ARG A 3 11.15 6.38 8.70
CA ARG A 3 12.40 5.63 8.89
C ARG A 3 13.48 6.24 7.99
N LYS A 4 14.67 6.51 8.54
CA LYS A 4 15.86 6.84 7.74
C LYS A 4 16.26 5.58 6.95
N ASP A 5 16.75 5.79 5.72
CA ASP A 5 17.22 4.74 4.79
C ASP A 5 16.15 3.70 4.38
N ALA A 6 14.92 4.16 4.12
CA ALA A 6 13.84 3.30 3.65
C ALA A 6 13.08 3.90 2.46
N ILE A 7 12.64 3.02 1.55
CA ILE A 7 11.70 3.36 0.48
C ILE A 7 10.31 3.51 1.09
N HIS A 8 9.63 4.62 0.76
CA HIS A 8 8.29 4.90 1.25
C HIS A 8 7.26 4.63 0.15
N LEU A 9 6.50 3.54 0.31
CA LEU A 9 5.37 3.24 -0.55
C LEU A 9 4.09 3.87 0.02
N SER A 10 3.43 4.72 -0.76
CA SER A 10 2.16 5.34 -0.37
C SER A 10 1.29 5.66 -1.57
N THR A 11 0.03 5.99 -1.30
CA THR A 11 -0.90 6.54 -2.30
C THR A 11 -0.73 8.06 -2.38
N ALA A 12 -0.94 8.66 -3.56
CA ALA A 12 -0.88 10.12 -3.73
C ALA A 12 -1.71 10.90 -2.69
N HIS A 13 -2.91 10.39 -2.34
CA HIS A 13 -3.78 10.99 -1.32
C HIS A 13 -3.12 11.09 0.07
N LYS A 14 -2.38 10.05 0.48
CA LYS A 14 -1.69 9.97 1.77
C LYS A 14 -0.33 10.69 1.78
N ALA A 15 0.16 11.10 0.62
CA ALA A 15 1.42 11.81 0.48
C ALA A 15 1.31 13.30 0.79
N LYS A 16 0.09 13.84 0.96
CA LYS A 16 -0.14 15.25 1.30
C LYS A 16 0.65 15.67 2.56
N GLY A 17 1.35 16.79 2.47
CA GLY A 17 2.16 17.34 3.57
C GLY A 17 3.50 16.61 3.81
N ARG A 18 3.90 15.70 2.92
CA ARG A 18 5.22 15.05 2.94
C ARG A 18 5.93 15.34 1.63
N GLU A 19 7.25 15.39 1.66
CA GLU A 19 8.09 15.64 0.50
C GLU A 19 9.31 14.75 0.55
N TRP A 20 9.83 14.41 -0.63
CA TRP A 20 10.99 13.56 -0.79
C TRP A 20 11.90 14.12 -1.87
N ASP A 21 13.19 13.80 -1.81
CA ASP A 21 14.17 14.22 -2.81
C ASP A 21 13.84 13.61 -4.19
N HIS A 22 13.45 12.34 -4.20
CA HIS A 22 13.12 11.58 -5.41
C HIS A 22 11.73 10.95 -5.25
N VAL A 23 10.84 11.17 -6.22
CA VAL A 23 9.48 10.60 -6.23
C VAL A 23 9.26 9.79 -7.51
N TYR A 24 8.71 8.60 -7.35
CA TYR A 24 8.33 7.71 -8.44
C TYR A 24 6.81 7.60 -8.46
N LEU A 25 6.16 8.20 -9.45
CA LEU A 25 4.73 8.07 -9.67
C LEU A 25 4.51 6.89 -10.63
N VAL A 26 4.03 5.77 -10.08
CA VAL A 26 3.75 4.54 -10.82
C VAL A 26 2.32 4.52 -11.34
N ASN A 27 2.08 3.73 -12.39
CA ASN A 27 0.78 3.53 -13.01
C ASN A 27 0.10 4.83 -13.48
N VAL A 28 0.85 5.75 -14.08
CA VAL A 28 0.32 7.00 -14.66
C VAL A 28 -0.42 6.72 -15.98
N LYS A 29 -1.51 5.95 -15.88
CA LYS A 29 -2.29 5.42 -17.00
C LYS A 29 -3.74 5.91 -16.97
N ASP A 30 -4.38 5.87 -18.13
CA ASP A 30 -5.77 6.23 -18.31
C ASP A 30 -6.71 5.34 -17.47
N GLY A 31 -7.82 5.91 -16.99
CA GLY A 31 -8.77 5.26 -16.09
C GLY A 31 -8.32 5.17 -14.62
N LEU A 32 -7.01 5.32 -14.33
CA LEU A 32 -6.50 5.54 -12.97
C LEU A 32 -6.23 7.02 -12.69
N TRP A 33 -5.63 7.72 -13.64
CA TRP A 33 -5.35 9.15 -13.60
C TRP A 33 -6.13 9.85 -14.71
N GLY A 34 -7.34 10.31 -14.40
CA GLY A 34 -8.28 10.85 -15.37
C GLY A 34 -9.10 9.75 -16.06
N ASN A 35 -10.20 10.17 -16.70
CA ASN A 35 -11.18 9.32 -17.40
C ASN A 35 -11.71 8.16 -16.56
N LYS A 36 -11.71 8.33 -15.24
CA LYS A 36 -12.16 7.31 -14.30
C LYS A 36 -13.68 7.17 -14.41
N THR A 37 -14.14 5.97 -14.74
CA THR A 37 -15.58 5.68 -14.73
C THR A 37 -16.09 5.68 -13.28
N GLN A 38 -16.72 6.77 -12.86
CA GLN A 38 -17.47 6.80 -11.62
C GLN A 38 -18.84 6.17 -11.84
N ARG A 39 -19.08 5.02 -11.19
CA ARG A 39 -20.43 4.46 -11.13
C ARG A 39 -21.21 5.21 -10.07
N GLN A 40 -22.16 6.04 -10.49
CA GLN A 40 -23.14 6.62 -9.57
C GLN A 40 -24.20 5.56 -9.28
N LEU A 41 -24.20 5.02 -8.05
CA LEU A 41 -25.20 4.03 -7.63
C LEU A 41 -26.55 4.67 -7.29
N ILE A 42 -26.58 5.98 -7.05
CA ILE A 42 -27.77 6.75 -6.71
C ILE A 42 -27.77 8.01 -7.57
N THR A 43 -28.74 8.13 -8.47
CA THR A 43 -28.98 9.35 -9.24
C THR A 43 -29.79 10.30 -8.36
N LEU A 44 -29.19 11.44 -7.98
CA LEU A 44 -29.91 12.46 -7.23
C LEU A 44 -30.83 13.25 -8.18
N PRO A 45 -32.01 13.69 -7.71
CA PRO A 45 -32.88 14.57 -8.49
C PRO A 45 -32.15 15.86 -8.84
N GLU A 46 -32.28 16.29 -10.10
CA GLU A 46 -31.66 17.51 -10.64
C GLU A 46 -32.01 18.77 -9.82
N SER A 47 -33.19 18.76 -9.17
CA SER A 47 -33.67 19.84 -8.29
C SER A 47 -32.89 20.02 -6.99
N ILE A 48 -32.17 19.00 -6.52
CA ILE A 48 -31.31 19.04 -5.33
C ILE A 48 -29.93 19.63 -5.66
N LEU A 49 -29.47 19.47 -6.91
CA LEU A 49 -28.12 19.79 -7.33
C LEU A 49 -28.07 21.10 -8.14
N ARG A 50 -28.52 22.21 -7.55
CA ARG A 50 -28.57 23.53 -8.21
C ARG A 50 -27.21 24.16 -8.53
N TYR A 51 -26.11 23.56 -8.09
CA TYR A 51 -24.74 24.05 -8.25
C TYR A 51 -23.78 22.99 -8.81
N THR A 52 -24.28 21.90 -9.39
CA THR A 52 -23.41 20.86 -9.99
C THR A 52 -23.51 20.79 -11.50
N ASP A 53 -23.64 21.92 -12.18
CA ASP A 53 -23.25 22.04 -13.59
C ASP A 53 -21.72 21.94 -13.68
N ILE A 54 -21.24 20.76 -13.27
CA ILE A 54 -19.89 20.23 -13.40
C ILE A 54 -19.79 19.89 -14.88
N ASP A 55 -19.60 20.94 -15.66
CA ASP A 55 -19.34 20.87 -17.08
C ASP A 55 -18.25 19.81 -17.31
N SER A 56 -18.24 19.20 -18.49
CA SER A 56 -17.30 18.11 -18.85
C SER A 56 -15.82 18.33 -18.47
N LYS A 57 -15.41 19.59 -18.23
CA LYS A 57 -14.11 20.02 -17.70
C LYS A 57 -13.82 19.68 -16.24
N GLU A 58 -14.82 19.51 -15.37
CA GLU A 58 -14.57 19.25 -13.94
C GLU A 58 -14.42 17.76 -13.60
N LYS A 59 -14.86 16.82 -14.47
CA LYS A 59 -14.83 15.37 -14.15
C LYS A 59 -13.44 14.83 -13.79
N ASN A 60 -12.40 15.44 -14.32
CA ASN A 60 -11.01 15.06 -14.08
C ASN A 60 -10.28 16.06 -13.17
N GLU A 61 -10.96 17.08 -12.63
CA GLU A 61 -10.29 18.15 -11.88
C GLU A 61 -9.68 17.65 -10.57
N ASP A 62 -10.39 16.79 -9.85
CA ASP A 62 -9.87 16.18 -8.62
C ASP A 62 -8.64 15.31 -8.89
N ASP A 63 -8.69 14.48 -9.94
CA ASP A 63 -7.56 13.65 -10.36
C ASP A 63 -6.38 14.52 -10.81
N ARG A 64 -6.65 15.65 -11.48
CA ARG A 64 -5.63 16.64 -11.89
C ARG A 64 -4.98 17.32 -10.69
N ARG A 65 -5.77 17.75 -9.71
CA ARG A 65 -5.27 18.33 -8.45
C ARG A 65 -4.42 17.31 -7.69
N LEU A 66 -4.86 16.05 -7.65
CA LEU A 66 -4.10 14.97 -7.05
C LEU A 66 -2.78 14.70 -7.79
N PHE A 67 -2.81 14.76 -9.13
CA PHE A 67 -1.62 14.56 -9.96
C PHE A 67 -0.61 15.68 -9.70
N TYR A 68 -1.06 16.93 -9.68
CA TYR A 68 -0.25 18.08 -9.28
C TYR A 68 0.33 17.93 -7.87
N VAL A 69 -0.46 17.46 -6.90
CA VAL A 69 0.05 17.16 -5.55
C VAL A 69 1.16 16.12 -5.64
N GLY A 70 0.99 15.04 -6.41
CA GLY A 70 2.00 14.01 -6.63
C GLY A 70 3.31 14.57 -7.19
N LEU A 71 3.24 15.38 -8.24
CA LEU A 71 4.41 16.01 -8.87
C LEU A 71 5.15 16.93 -7.88
N THR A 72 4.41 17.75 -7.14
CA THR A 72 4.98 18.71 -6.17
C THR A 72 5.52 18.06 -4.89
N ARG A 73 5.42 16.72 -4.74
CA ARG A 73 6.09 16.03 -3.63
C ARG A 73 7.59 15.83 -3.86
N ALA A 74 8.04 15.94 -5.11
CA ALA A 74 9.44 15.80 -5.48
C ALA A 74 10.21 17.11 -5.27
N ARG A 75 11.32 17.06 -4.55
CA ARG A 75 12.22 18.22 -4.38
C ARG A 75 13.29 18.31 -5.45
N LYS A 76 13.78 17.17 -5.95
CA LYS A 76 14.85 17.10 -6.95
C LYS A 76 14.37 16.43 -8.24
N THR A 77 13.90 15.19 -8.18
CA THR A 77 13.49 14.46 -9.39
C THR A 77 12.13 13.78 -9.22
N CYS A 78 11.32 13.85 -10.27
CA CYS A 78 10.04 13.16 -10.36
C CYS A 78 10.04 12.24 -11.58
N THR A 79 9.94 10.93 -11.36
CA THR A 79 9.89 9.93 -12.42
C THR A 79 8.47 9.41 -12.57
N LEU A 80 7.92 9.52 -13.78
CA LEU A 80 6.57 9.07 -14.11
C LEU A 80 6.64 7.77 -14.91
N MET A 81 5.88 6.76 -14.49
CA MET A 81 5.88 5.45 -15.14
C MET A 81 4.46 4.99 -15.42
N TYR A 82 4.23 4.42 -16.58
CA TYR A 82 2.99 3.75 -16.94
C TYR A 82 3.30 2.37 -17.54
N PRO A 83 2.50 1.34 -17.26
CA PRO A 83 2.66 0.04 -17.90
C PRO A 83 2.16 0.12 -19.35
N GLU A 84 2.86 -0.50 -20.29
CA GLU A 84 2.39 -0.66 -21.68
C GLU A 84 1.33 -1.77 -21.77
N THR A 85 1.48 -2.82 -20.97
CA THR A 85 0.52 -3.93 -20.88
C THR A 85 0.26 -4.32 -19.43
N THR A 86 -0.96 -4.77 -19.15
CA THR A 86 -1.34 -5.34 -17.85
C THR A 86 -2.03 -6.69 -18.03
N LEU A 87 -1.73 -7.65 -17.16
CA LEU A 87 -2.45 -8.92 -17.08
C LEU A 87 -3.60 -8.81 -16.08
N ARG A 88 -4.84 -8.94 -16.55
CA ARG A 88 -6.04 -8.92 -15.69
C ARG A 88 -6.95 -10.09 -16.04
N SER A 89 -7.25 -10.94 -15.05
CA SER A 89 -8.11 -12.12 -15.23
C SER A 89 -7.66 -13.02 -16.39
N GLY A 90 -6.34 -13.25 -16.49
CA GLY A 90 -5.72 -14.07 -17.54
C GLY A 90 -5.69 -13.44 -18.94
N ARG A 91 -6.16 -12.20 -19.12
CA ARG A 91 -6.10 -11.49 -20.40
C ARG A 91 -5.10 -10.35 -20.34
N VAL A 92 -4.24 -10.29 -21.34
CA VAL A 92 -3.33 -9.16 -21.56
C VAL A 92 -4.13 -8.01 -22.17
N ARG A 93 -4.03 -6.83 -21.58
CA ARG A 93 -4.60 -5.60 -22.11
C ARG A 93 -3.49 -4.60 -22.37
N GLN A 94 -3.53 -3.94 -23.52
CA GLN A 94 -2.75 -2.72 -23.72
C GLN A 94 -3.34 -1.60 -22.88
N GLU A 95 -2.45 -0.84 -22.26
CA GLU A 95 -2.82 0.30 -21.44
C GLU A 95 -2.43 1.59 -22.14
N VAL A 96 -3.24 2.61 -21.93
CA VAL A 96 -3.00 3.94 -22.51
C VAL A 96 -2.41 4.83 -21.43
N ARG A 97 -1.41 5.64 -21.80
CA ARG A 97 -0.83 6.64 -20.90
C ARG A 97 -1.90 7.66 -20.47
N SER A 98 -1.82 8.18 -19.24
CA SER A 98 -2.78 9.18 -18.75
C SER A 98 -2.78 10.43 -19.63
N MET A 99 -3.95 11.05 -19.81
CA MET A 99 -4.07 12.33 -20.53
C MET A 99 -3.18 13.44 -19.96
N PHE A 100 -2.92 13.42 -18.64
CA PHE A 100 -2.11 14.45 -17.98
C PHE A 100 -0.65 14.43 -18.44
N LEU A 101 -0.14 13.27 -18.90
CA LEU A 101 1.21 13.19 -19.46
C LEU A 101 1.31 13.95 -20.79
N SER A 102 0.29 13.86 -21.64
CA SER A 102 0.25 14.59 -22.91
C SER A 102 0.18 16.11 -22.72
N GLU A 103 -0.34 16.58 -21.58
CA GLU A 103 -0.43 18.01 -21.26
C GLU A 103 0.91 18.61 -20.81
N ILE A 104 1.76 17.79 -20.19
CA ILE A 104 3.10 18.19 -19.72
C ILE A 104 4.22 17.69 -20.62
N ASP A 105 3.91 17.20 -21.82
CA ASP A 105 4.84 16.53 -22.74
C ASP A 105 6.10 17.35 -23.02
N LYS A 106 5.99 18.69 -23.07
CA LYS A 106 7.12 19.62 -23.25
C LYS A 106 8.13 19.63 -22.09
N PHE A 107 7.71 19.20 -20.91
CA PHE A 107 8.51 19.12 -19.69
C PHE A 107 8.97 17.69 -19.38
N LEU A 108 8.57 16.72 -20.22
CA LEU A 108 8.97 15.35 -20.07
C LEU A 108 10.26 15.13 -20.85
N ASP A 109 11.34 14.87 -20.13
CA ASP A 109 12.47 14.18 -20.71
C ASP A 109 12.04 12.73 -20.91
N MET A 110 11.70 12.39 -22.15
CA MET A 110 11.44 11.02 -22.58
C MET A 110 12.74 10.23 -22.56
N ASN A 111 13.26 10.00 -21.36
CA ASN A 111 14.18 8.94 -21.10
C ASN A 111 13.35 7.66 -21.19
N THR A 112 13.30 7.05 -22.38
CA THR A 112 13.28 5.59 -22.42
C THR A 112 14.32 5.15 -21.41
N PRO A 113 13.98 4.33 -20.38
CA PRO A 113 14.98 3.90 -19.43
C PRO A 113 16.19 3.46 -20.24
N ALA A 114 17.35 4.08 -19.98
CA ALA A 114 18.64 3.58 -20.45
C ALA A 114 18.54 2.08 -20.27
N SER A 115 18.59 1.38 -21.40
CA SER A 115 17.81 0.17 -21.67
C SER A 115 17.67 -0.75 -20.46
N LEU A 116 16.58 -1.52 -20.41
CA LEU A 116 16.52 -2.67 -19.51
C LEU A 116 17.84 -3.47 -19.53
N ASP A 117 18.60 -3.45 -20.63
CA ASP A 117 19.97 -3.97 -20.76
C ASP A 117 21.03 -3.38 -19.79
N ALA A 118 20.93 -2.12 -19.36
CA ALA A 118 21.80 -1.52 -18.34
C ALA A 118 21.46 -2.00 -16.91
N VAL A 119 20.19 -2.31 -16.65
CA VAL A 119 19.72 -2.89 -15.38
C VAL A 119 19.93 -4.41 -15.35
N PHE A 120 19.84 -5.06 -16.53
CA PHE A 120 20.11 -6.47 -16.77
C PHE A 120 21.52 -6.73 -17.31
N SER A 121 22.48 -5.82 -17.14
CA SER A 121 23.85 -6.07 -17.60
C SER A 121 24.46 -7.30 -16.93
N ASN A 122 23.98 -7.64 -15.72
CA ASN A 122 24.18 -8.92 -15.06
C ASN A 122 22.82 -9.55 -14.70
N PRO A 123 22.16 -10.24 -15.65
CA PRO A 123 20.88 -10.88 -15.37
C PRO A 123 21.03 -11.99 -14.32
N GLU A 124 22.19 -12.63 -14.26
CA GLU A 124 22.53 -13.68 -13.29
C GLU A 124 22.53 -13.15 -11.85
N GLU A 125 23.20 -12.03 -11.57
CA GLU A 125 23.21 -11.44 -10.22
C GLU A 125 21.82 -10.98 -9.78
N HIS A 126 21.02 -10.46 -10.71
CA HIS A 126 19.66 -10.01 -10.42
C HIS A 126 18.73 -11.20 -10.14
N VAL A 127 18.85 -12.28 -10.92
CA VAL A 127 18.13 -13.53 -10.71
C VAL A 127 18.56 -14.16 -9.39
N ILE A 128 19.86 -14.21 -9.08
CA ILE A 128 20.36 -14.67 -7.78
C ILE A 128 19.77 -13.82 -6.66
N LYS A 129 19.70 -12.49 -6.80
CA LYS A 129 19.09 -11.61 -5.79
C LYS A 129 17.58 -11.82 -5.62
N LEU A 130 16.86 -12.15 -6.69
CA LEU A 130 15.42 -12.44 -6.66
C LEU A 130 15.12 -13.85 -6.12
N LEU A 131 16.00 -14.82 -6.40
CA LEU A 131 15.89 -16.21 -5.97
C LEU A 131 16.49 -16.47 -4.60
N THR A 132 17.40 -15.61 -4.13
CA THR A 132 17.92 -15.68 -2.76
C THR A 132 16.79 -15.28 -1.82
N PRO A 133 16.30 -16.19 -0.96
CA PRO A 133 15.37 -15.79 0.07
C PRO A 133 16.04 -14.70 0.90
N SER A 134 15.25 -13.72 1.35
CA SER A 134 15.75 -12.70 2.27
C SER A 134 16.51 -13.43 3.39
N PRO A 135 17.78 -13.07 3.67
CA PRO A 135 18.60 -13.82 4.60
C PRO A 135 17.80 -14.00 5.89
N ILE A 136 17.69 -15.24 6.34
CA ILE A 136 17.05 -15.56 7.63
C ILE A 136 17.67 -14.59 8.62
N LYS A 137 16.84 -13.72 9.22
CA LYS A 137 17.33 -12.75 10.21
C LYS A 137 17.98 -13.54 11.34
N VAL A 138 19.30 -13.62 11.33
CA VAL A 138 20.05 -14.18 12.44
C VAL A 138 19.88 -13.20 13.59
N LEU A 139 19.20 -13.63 14.65
CA LEU A 139 19.04 -12.84 15.86
C LEU A 139 20.42 -12.43 16.36
N LYS A 140 20.60 -11.13 16.64
CA LYS A 140 21.82 -10.66 17.29
C LYS A 140 21.94 -11.27 18.69
N SER A 141 23.15 -11.27 19.27
CA SER A 141 23.40 -11.76 20.64
C SER A 141 22.39 -11.20 21.64
N ASP A 142 22.12 -9.90 21.56
CA ASP A 142 21.28 -9.18 22.51
C ASP A 142 19.79 -9.54 22.32
N GLU A 143 19.36 -9.72 21.07
CA GLU A 143 18.00 -10.15 20.74
C GLU A 143 17.75 -11.59 21.21
N ARG A 144 18.75 -12.46 21.08
CA ARG A 144 18.66 -13.85 21.54
C ARG A 144 18.45 -13.90 23.06
N VAL A 145 19.25 -13.16 23.83
CA VAL A 145 19.10 -13.09 25.30
C VAL A 145 17.72 -12.57 25.69
N PHE A 146 17.21 -11.56 24.97
CA PHE A 146 15.87 -11.03 25.20
C PHE A 146 14.78 -12.09 24.98
N PHE A 147 14.82 -12.83 23.87
CA PHE A 147 13.85 -13.90 23.61
C PHE A 147 13.99 -15.08 24.58
N GLU A 148 15.20 -15.44 25.00
CA GLU A 148 15.44 -16.46 26.02
C GLU A 148 14.79 -16.08 27.36
N GLN A 149 14.87 -14.82 27.78
CA GLN A 149 14.18 -14.32 28.97
C GLN A 149 12.66 -14.35 28.80
N LEU A 150 12.17 -13.94 27.62
CA LEU A 150 10.73 -13.86 27.34
C LEU A 150 10.05 -15.23 27.30
N VAL A 151 10.77 -16.26 26.84
CA VAL A 151 10.26 -17.64 26.75
C VAL A 151 10.43 -18.41 28.07
N LYS A 152 11.32 -17.97 28.97
CA LYS A 152 11.60 -18.66 30.24
C LYS A 152 10.34 -18.96 31.06
N ASP A 153 9.45 -17.99 31.17
CA ASP A 153 8.19 -18.10 31.93
C ASP A 153 6.97 -18.31 31.02
N PHE A 154 7.20 -18.59 29.73
CA PHE A 154 6.12 -18.73 28.76
C PHE A 154 5.48 -20.11 28.84
N SER A 155 4.20 -20.15 29.21
CA SER A 155 3.37 -21.37 29.14
C SER A 155 2.68 -21.46 27.77
N LEU A 156 2.87 -22.58 27.08
CA LEU A 156 2.24 -22.82 25.78
C LEU A 156 0.74 -23.13 25.94
N SER A 157 -0.12 -22.28 25.38
CA SER A 157 -1.56 -22.56 25.26
C SER A 157 -1.91 -23.14 23.89
N VAL A 158 -3.06 -23.80 23.78
CA VAL A 158 -3.58 -24.33 22.49
C VAL A 158 -3.70 -23.22 21.45
N THR A 159 -4.16 -22.02 21.86
CA THR A 159 -4.24 -20.84 20.98
C THR A 159 -2.85 -20.39 20.52
N ALA A 160 -1.86 -20.40 21.41
CA ALA A 160 -0.50 -20.02 21.08
C ALA A 160 0.15 -21.00 20.09
N LEU A 161 -0.03 -22.32 20.30
CA LEU A 161 0.43 -23.34 19.37
C LEU A 161 -0.22 -23.22 17.98
N ASN A 162 -1.55 -23.06 17.93
CA ASN A 162 -2.26 -22.90 16.66
C ASN A 162 -1.80 -21.66 15.89
N LYS A 163 -1.50 -20.55 16.59
CA LYS A 163 -0.92 -19.36 15.96
C LYS A 163 0.46 -19.64 15.37
N TYR A 164 1.32 -20.35 16.10
CA TYR A 164 2.66 -20.70 15.62
C TYR A 164 2.62 -21.60 14.38
N LEU A 165 1.75 -22.62 14.37
CA LEU A 165 1.59 -23.52 13.23
C LEU A 165 1.03 -22.81 11.98
N ALA A 166 0.18 -21.79 12.17
CA ALA A 166 -0.35 -21.00 11.08
C ALA A 166 0.68 -20.02 10.50
N ASP A 167 1.37 -19.28 11.37
CA ASP A 167 2.42 -18.32 10.98
C ASP A 167 3.36 -18.03 12.17
N PRO A 168 4.65 -18.45 12.10
CA PRO A 168 5.64 -18.16 13.13
C PRO A 168 5.87 -16.67 13.40
N GLU A 169 5.78 -15.80 12.38
CA GLU A 169 6.00 -14.36 12.58
C GLU A 169 4.85 -13.72 13.37
N SER A 170 3.60 -14.11 13.05
CA SER A 170 2.43 -13.72 13.81
C SER A 170 2.51 -14.18 15.27
N PHE A 171 3.01 -15.39 15.54
CA PHE A 171 3.23 -15.86 16.91
C PHE A 171 4.19 -14.96 17.70
N VAL A 172 5.34 -14.60 17.11
CA VAL A 172 6.30 -13.70 17.78
C VAL A 172 5.66 -12.35 18.10
N SER A 173 4.94 -11.74 17.15
CA SER A 173 4.35 -10.43 17.36
C SER A 173 3.15 -10.42 18.33
N ASP A 174 2.25 -11.40 18.23
CA ASP A 174 1.01 -11.44 18.99
C ASP A 174 1.15 -12.06 20.37
N VAL A 175 1.93 -13.14 20.47
CA VAL A 175 1.98 -13.98 21.67
C VAL A 175 3.19 -13.60 22.53
N LEU A 176 4.38 -13.54 21.93
CA LEU A 176 5.59 -13.19 22.65
C LEU A 176 5.67 -11.69 22.93
N LEU A 177 5.65 -10.85 21.89
CA LEU A 177 5.82 -9.40 22.01
C LEU A 177 4.54 -8.65 22.41
N LYS A 178 3.37 -9.31 22.32
CA LYS A 178 2.05 -8.75 22.66
C LYS A 178 1.81 -7.36 22.04
N VAL A 179 2.17 -7.20 20.76
CA VAL A 179 2.00 -5.92 20.05
C VAL A 179 0.51 -5.52 20.08
N PRO A 180 0.17 -4.29 20.52
CA PRO A 180 -1.22 -3.89 20.66
C PRO A 180 -1.90 -3.84 19.29
N LYS A 181 -3.00 -4.60 19.15
CA LYS A 181 -3.86 -4.63 17.96
C LYS A 181 -5.30 -4.29 18.36
N ALA A 182 -6.01 -3.59 17.47
CA ALA A 182 -7.43 -3.33 17.67
C ALA A 182 -8.21 -4.65 17.64
N LYS A 183 -9.16 -4.82 18.57
CA LYS A 183 -10.06 -5.98 18.55
C LYS A 183 -10.92 -5.93 17.29
N ALA A 184 -10.95 -7.03 16.53
CA ALA A 184 -11.85 -7.15 15.39
C ALA A 184 -13.31 -7.07 15.85
N ALA A 185 -14.18 -6.46 15.03
CA ALA A 185 -15.59 -6.25 15.36
C ALA A 185 -16.33 -7.53 15.83
N PRO A 186 -16.12 -8.72 15.23
CA PRO A 186 -16.76 -9.95 15.71
C PRO A 186 -16.34 -10.35 17.14
N MET A 187 -15.08 -10.14 17.51
CA MET A 187 -14.59 -10.45 18.87
C MET A 187 -15.15 -9.49 19.93
N VAL A 188 -15.37 -8.22 19.57
CA VAL A 188 -16.00 -7.24 20.45
C VAL A 188 -17.45 -7.65 20.73
N PHE A 189 -18.18 -8.05 19.69
CA PHE A 189 -19.55 -8.54 19.83
C PHE A 189 -19.64 -9.80 20.70
N GLY A 190 -18.77 -10.80 20.46
CA GLY A 190 -18.74 -12.01 21.29
C GLY A 190 -18.47 -11.72 22.77
N SER A 191 -17.54 -10.81 23.06
CA SER A 191 -17.25 -10.39 24.45
C SER A 191 -18.46 -9.72 25.11
N ALA A 192 -19.20 -8.90 24.37
CA ALA A 192 -20.40 -8.23 24.88
C ALA A 192 -21.53 -9.24 25.18
N ILE A 193 -21.72 -10.24 24.32
CA ILE A 193 -22.70 -11.31 24.54
C ILE A 193 -22.32 -12.16 25.75
N HIS A 194 -21.05 -12.55 25.89
CA HIS A 194 -20.59 -13.29 27.07
C HIS A 194 -20.82 -12.50 28.36
N GLY A 195 -20.52 -11.19 28.37
CA GLY A 195 -20.77 -10.33 29.53
C GLY A 195 -22.26 -10.19 29.86
N ALA A 196 -23.12 -10.08 28.84
CA ALA A 196 -24.57 -10.00 29.03
C ALA A 196 -25.13 -11.30 29.63
N LEU A 197 -24.71 -12.46 29.11
CA LEU A 197 -25.14 -13.76 29.64
C LEU A 197 -24.62 -13.98 31.06
N GLU A 198 -23.35 -13.66 31.33
CA GLU A 198 -22.79 -13.76 32.69
C GLU A 198 -23.58 -12.92 33.69
N HIS A 199 -23.98 -11.70 33.30
CA HIS A 199 -24.78 -10.83 34.16
C HIS A 199 -26.16 -11.42 34.47
N VAL A 200 -26.82 -12.01 33.46
CA VAL A 200 -28.14 -12.63 33.62
C VAL A 200 -28.09 -13.91 34.45
N PHE A 201 -27.02 -14.70 34.38
CA PHE A 201 -26.90 -15.97 35.10
C PHE A 201 -26.23 -15.85 36.48
N ARG A 202 -25.70 -14.68 36.84
CA ARG A 202 -25.19 -14.37 38.19
C ARG A 202 -26.19 -13.61 39.08
N SER A 203 -27.27 -13.06 38.51
CA SER A 203 -28.40 -12.47 39.24
C SER A 203 -29.42 -13.53 39.63
#